data_AF-A0AAV2STI1-F1
#
_entry.id   AF-A0AAV2STI1-F1
#
_cell.length_a   1.000
_cell.length_b   1.000
_cell.length_c   1.000
_cell.angle_alpha   90.00
_cell.angle_beta   90.00
_cell.angle_gamma   90.00
#
_symmetry.space_group_name_H-M   'P 1'
#
loop_
_entity.id
_entity.type
_entity.pdbx_description
1 polymer ?
#
loop_
_entity_poly.entity_id
_entity_poly.type
_entity_poly.pdbx_seq_one_letter_code
_entity_poly.pdbx_strand_id
1 'polypeptide(L)'
;PASTVLLNVNVTVKPMEECTERYNRNLVNDIFLLSHPRGLSERSLCAAGDEGVDACRGDSGGPLVFMSGSDGAQVVGIVSQGIGCGDPRFPGIYTRVDAYLDWLDEVVYGEDNDASCPITDALF
;
A
#
# COMPACT_ATOMS: atom_id res chain seq x y z
N PRO A 1 4.26 -10.16 16.99
CA PRO A 1 3.46 -11.40 16.97
C PRO A 1 2.22 -11.17 16.13
N ALA A 2 1.84 -12.13 15.27
CA ALA A 2 0.62 -12.01 14.48
C ALA A 2 -0.60 -12.28 15.39
N SER A 3 -1.66 -11.50 15.23
CA SER A 3 -2.92 -11.69 15.95
C SER A 3 -3.64 -12.93 15.41
N THR A 4 -4.36 -13.65 16.28
CA THR A 4 -5.25 -14.75 15.88
C THR A 4 -6.67 -14.28 15.54
N VAL A 5 -6.96 -13.01 15.79
CA VAL A 5 -8.23 -12.34 15.49
C VAL A 5 -7.95 -11.22 14.50
N LEU A 6 -8.82 -11.03 13.52
CA LEU A 6 -8.71 -9.93 12.57
C LEU A 6 -8.86 -8.59 13.29
N LEU A 7 -7.88 -7.70 13.10
CA LEU A 7 -7.85 -6.35 13.66
C LEU A 7 -7.80 -5.33 12.52
N ASN A 8 -8.10 -4.08 12.85
CA ASN A 8 -7.91 -2.95 11.94
C ASN A 8 -7.33 -1.76 12.69
N VAL A 9 -6.81 -0.81 11.92
CA VAL A 9 -6.18 0.39 12.43
C VAL A 9 -6.42 1.53 11.46
N ASN A 10 -6.63 2.73 11.99
CA ASN A 10 -6.73 3.95 11.19
C ASN A 10 -5.33 4.53 10.97
N VAL A 11 -5.01 4.82 9.71
CA VAL A 11 -3.75 5.46 9.33
C VAL A 11 -4.03 6.68 8.47
N THR A 12 -3.09 7.63 8.50
CA THR A 12 -3.16 8.84 7.70
C THR A 12 -2.14 8.76 6.56
N VAL A 13 -2.59 9.00 5.33
CA VAL A 13 -1.70 9.14 4.17
C VAL A 13 -0.77 10.33 4.39
N LYS A 14 0.53 10.11 4.19
CA LYS A 14 1.58 11.14 4.31
C LYS A 14 2.14 11.50 2.93
N PRO A 15 2.60 12.74 2.73
CA PRO A 15 3.31 13.11 1.52
C PRO A 15 4.50 12.19 1.24
N MET A 16 4.72 11.82 -0.01
CA MET A 16 5.81 10.90 -0.37
C MET A 16 7.19 11.50 -0.09
N GLU A 17 7.33 12.82 -0.16
CA GLU A 17 8.56 13.54 0.21
C GLU A 17 8.90 13.30 1.68
N GLU A 18 7.93 13.42 2.58
CA GLU A 18 8.13 13.14 4.01
C GLU A 18 8.58 11.70 4.25
N CYS A 19 7.97 10.74 3.54
CA CYS A 19 8.35 9.33 3.61
C CYS A 19 9.81 9.13 3.16
N THR A 20 10.12 9.66 1.98
CA THR A 20 11.45 9.55 1.37
C THR A 20 12.51 10.17 2.28
N GLU A 21 12.22 11.35 2.84
CA GLU A 21 13.09 11.99 3.81
C GLU A 21 13.30 11.10 5.03
N ARG A 22 12.25 10.58 5.66
CA ARG A 22 12.37 9.77 6.89
C ARG A 22 13.17 8.49 6.67
N TYR A 23 13.03 7.86 5.51
CA TYR A 23 13.81 6.69 5.11
C TYR A 23 15.24 7.03 4.67
N ASN A 24 15.54 8.30 4.35
CA ASN A 24 16.86 8.80 3.99
C ASN A 24 17.59 9.49 5.17
N ARG A 25 16.87 9.99 6.18
CA ARG A 25 17.39 10.94 7.21
C ARG A 25 18.23 10.32 8.31
N ASN A 26 18.43 9.02 8.31
CA ASN A 26 19.20 8.34 9.34
C ASN A 26 20.05 7.27 8.66
N LEU A 27 21.35 7.21 9.00
CA LEU A 27 22.28 6.12 8.69
C LEU A 27 21.88 4.81 9.40
N VAL A 28 20.60 4.47 9.41
CA VAL A 28 20.01 3.30 10.05
C VAL A 28 19.28 2.51 8.96
N ASN A 29 20.07 1.92 8.06
CA ASN A 29 19.86 0.67 7.31
C ASN A 29 20.41 0.79 5.89
N ASP A 30 21.69 0.45 5.70
CA ASP A 30 22.22 0.07 4.38
C ASP A 30 21.24 -0.88 3.65
N ILE A 31 20.53 -1.75 4.38
CA ILE A 31 19.53 -2.69 3.84
C ILE A 31 18.38 -2.01 3.07
N PHE A 32 17.85 -0.87 3.55
CA PHE A 32 16.71 -0.24 2.87
C PHE A 32 17.14 0.41 1.56
N LEU A 33 18.25 1.16 1.58
CA LEU A 33 18.84 1.75 0.38
C LEU A 33 19.40 0.68 -0.57
N LEU A 34 19.88 -0.47 -0.07
CA LEU A 34 20.24 -1.62 -0.90
C LEU A 34 19.03 -2.22 -1.61
N SER A 35 17.88 -2.24 -0.95
CA SER A 35 16.62 -2.73 -1.54
C SER A 35 15.97 -1.68 -2.46
N HIS A 36 16.23 -0.39 -2.20
CA HIS A 36 15.67 0.75 -2.92
C HIS A 36 16.78 1.72 -3.36
N PRO A 37 17.69 1.29 -4.26
CA PRO A 37 18.85 2.09 -4.64
C PRO A 37 18.49 3.37 -5.41
N ARG A 38 17.24 3.44 -5.92
CA ARG A 38 16.69 4.62 -6.60
C ARG A 38 15.67 5.38 -5.74
N GLY A 39 15.60 5.08 -4.45
CA GLY A 39 14.57 5.59 -3.55
C GLY A 39 13.22 4.91 -3.73
N LEU A 40 12.21 5.45 -3.04
CA LEU A 40 10.83 5.00 -3.15
C LEU A 40 10.26 5.37 -4.51
N SER A 41 9.51 4.44 -5.11
CA SER A 41 8.84 4.67 -6.38
C SER A 41 7.67 5.64 -6.19
N GLU A 42 7.39 6.46 -7.21
CA GLU A 42 6.13 7.19 -7.26
C GLU A 42 4.92 6.27 -7.27
N ARG A 43 5.08 4.98 -7.61
CA ARG A 43 4.00 3.97 -7.52
C ARG A 43 3.78 3.43 -6.10
N SER A 44 4.43 4.02 -5.11
CA SER A 44 4.22 3.74 -3.70
C SER A 44 3.29 4.78 -3.06
N LEU A 45 2.71 4.42 -1.93
CA LEU A 45 1.89 5.25 -1.06
C LEU A 45 2.45 5.15 0.35
N CYS A 46 2.45 6.26 1.07
CA CYS A 46 2.99 6.32 2.43
C CYS A 46 1.85 6.59 3.41
N ALA A 47 1.76 5.82 4.49
CA ALA A 47 0.77 6.06 5.54
C ALA A 47 1.34 5.71 6.93
N ALA A 48 0.90 6.45 7.94
CA ALA A 48 1.28 6.20 9.32
C ALA A 48 0.07 6.37 10.24
N GLY A 49 -0.07 5.48 11.21
CA GLY A 49 -1.01 5.64 12.32
C GLY A 49 -0.43 6.53 13.42
N ASP A 50 -1.33 7.14 14.20
CA ASP A 50 -0.95 7.86 15.40
C ASP A 50 -0.70 6.89 16.58
N GLU A 51 -0.02 7.33 17.64
CA GLU A 51 0.18 6.51 18.86
C GLU A 51 0.87 5.15 18.67
N GLY A 52 1.62 4.98 17.57
CA GLY A 52 2.43 3.78 17.33
C GLY A 52 1.63 2.56 16.85
N VAL A 53 0.54 2.80 16.12
CA VAL A 53 -0.24 1.77 15.45
C VAL A 53 0.11 1.73 13.95
N ASP A 54 0.18 0.53 13.37
CA ASP A 54 0.50 0.34 11.95
C ASP A 54 0.13 -1.08 11.49
N ALA A 55 0.17 -1.31 10.17
CA ALA A 55 0.28 -2.65 9.63
C ALA A 55 1.59 -3.31 10.11
N CYS A 56 1.57 -4.62 10.32
CA CYS A 56 2.70 -5.35 10.87
C CYS A 56 2.92 -6.69 10.15
N ARG A 57 3.77 -7.53 10.74
CA ARG A 57 4.08 -8.86 10.20
C ARG A 57 2.80 -9.69 10.08
N GLY A 58 2.52 -10.16 8.88
CA GLY A 58 1.32 -10.94 8.56
C GLY A 58 0.30 -10.14 7.75
N ASP A 59 0.41 -8.81 7.71
CA ASP A 59 -0.51 -7.96 6.95
C ASP A 59 -0.04 -7.69 5.51
N SER A 60 1.18 -8.12 5.13
CA SER A 60 1.72 -7.97 3.77
C SER A 60 0.77 -8.52 2.71
N GLY A 61 0.45 -7.71 1.70
CA GLY A 61 -0.56 -8.01 0.68
C GLY A 61 -1.99 -7.64 1.08
N GLY A 62 -2.21 -7.24 2.33
CA GLY A 62 -3.51 -6.77 2.83
C GLY A 62 -3.88 -5.37 2.32
N PRO A 63 -5.18 -5.02 2.33
CA PRO A 63 -5.66 -3.75 1.78
C PRO A 63 -5.52 -2.59 2.77
N LEU A 64 -5.11 -1.43 2.25
CA LEU A 64 -5.38 -0.13 2.85
C LEU A 64 -6.68 0.41 2.23
N VAL A 65 -7.69 0.59 3.07
CA VAL A 65 -9.05 0.94 2.63
C VAL A 65 -9.36 2.39 2.97
N PHE A 66 -9.82 3.14 1.98
CA PHE A 66 -10.44 4.45 2.15
C PHE A 66 -11.97 4.29 2.17
N MET A 67 -12.61 4.82 3.21
CA MET A 67 -14.07 4.83 3.32
C MET A 67 -14.61 6.14 2.71
N SER A 68 -15.01 6.11 1.44
CA SER A 68 -15.68 7.24 0.78
C SER A 68 -17.18 7.15 1.07
N GLY A 69 -17.76 8.20 1.67
CA GLY A 69 -19.13 8.16 2.20
C GLY A 69 -20.18 7.66 1.20
N SER A 70 -20.18 8.18 -0.02
CA SER A 70 -21.11 7.78 -1.09
C SER A 70 -20.66 6.55 -1.87
N ASP A 71 -19.35 6.33 -1.99
CA ASP A 71 -18.77 5.36 -2.93
C ASP A 71 -18.33 4.06 -2.24
N GLY A 72 -18.59 3.92 -0.94
CA GLY A 72 -18.24 2.74 -0.16
C GLY A 72 -16.74 2.61 0.14
N ALA A 73 -16.31 1.37 0.36
CA ALA A 73 -14.94 1.04 0.69
C ALA A 73 -14.09 0.89 -0.58
N GLN A 74 -13.05 1.68 -0.71
CA GLN A 74 -12.12 1.64 -1.85
C GLN A 74 -10.73 1.18 -1.38
N VAL A 75 -10.12 0.25 -2.10
CA VAL A 75 -8.73 -0.16 -1.83
C VAL A 75 -7.79 0.84 -2.49
N VAL A 76 -7.14 1.68 -1.69
CA VAL A 76 -6.25 2.74 -2.17
C VAL A 76 -4.77 2.35 -2.09
N GLY A 77 -4.46 1.33 -1.28
CA GLY A 77 -3.11 0.81 -1.17
C GLY A 77 -3.06 -0.67 -0.81
N ILE A 78 -1.91 -1.30 -1.03
CA ILE A 78 -1.62 -2.68 -0.62
C ILE A 78 -0.40 -2.68 0.31
N VAL A 79 -0.49 -3.29 1.48
CA VAL A 79 0.62 -3.35 2.46
C VAL A 79 1.84 -4.00 1.79
N SER A 80 2.95 -3.26 1.69
CA SER A 80 4.15 -3.75 1.02
C SER A 80 5.30 -3.97 2.01
N GLN A 81 5.72 -2.91 2.70
CA GLN A 81 6.92 -2.94 3.53
C GLN A 81 6.93 -1.84 4.59
N GLY A 82 7.80 -1.98 5.60
CA GLY A 82 7.95 -1.02 6.69
C GLY A 82 9.18 -1.36 7.56
N ILE A 83 9.61 -0.43 8.39
CA ILE A 83 10.67 -0.67 9.40
C ILE A 83 10.04 -0.58 10.79
N GLY A 84 10.04 -1.71 11.51
CA GLY A 84 9.25 -1.81 12.73
C GLY A 84 7.75 -1.89 12.44
N CYS A 85 6.94 -1.95 13.48
CA CYS A 85 5.49 -1.81 13.38
C CYS A 85 5.10 -0.65 14.29
N GLY A 86 4.53 0.41 13.71
CA GLY A 86 4.13 1.59 14.49
C GLY A 86 5.31 2.41 15.01
N ASP A 87 6.47 2.34 14.34
CA ASP A 87 7.58 3.24 14.69
C ASP A 87 7.25 4.65 14.17
N PRO A 88 7.10 5.66 15.05
CA PRO A 88 6.70 7.00 14.62
C PRO A 88 7.73 7.68 13.71
N ARG A 89 8.94 7.12 13.58
CA ARG A 89 9.98 7.61 12.66
C ARG A 89 9.77 7.10 11.24
N PHE A 90 9.24 5.89 11.06
CA PHE A 90 9.17 5.19 9.78
C PHE A 90 7.71 4.84 9.43
N PRO A 91 7.06 5.64 8.56
CA PRO A 91 5.74 5.31 8.06
C PRO A 91 5.72 3.99 7.27
N GLY A 92 4.59 3.30 7.26
CA GLY A 92 4.37 2.15 6.39
C GLY A 92 4.35 2.54 4.91
N ILE A 93 4.90 1.65 4.07
CA ILE A 93 4.94 1.80 2.61
C ILE A 93 3.99 0.79 2.00
N TYR A 94 3.11 1.31 1.15
CA TYR A 94 2.06 0.59 0.46
C TYR A 94 2.28 0.71 -1.05
N THR A 95 1.84 -0.27 -1.83
CA THR A 95 1.69 -0.10 -3.29
C THR A 95 0.52 0.84 -3.54
N ARG A 96 0.68 1.87 -4.38
CA ARG A 96 -0.38 2.83 -4.71
C ARG A 96 -1.28 2.25 -5.80
N VAL A 97 -2.51 1.88 -5.48
CA VAL A 97 -3.39 1.10 -6.38
C VAL A 97 -3.71 1.86 -7.68
N ASP A 98 -3.94 3.17 -7.58
CA ASP A 98 -4.26 4.01 -8.75
C ASP A 98 -3.17 3.98 -9.85
N ALA A 99 -1.91 3.75 -9.47
CA ALA A 99 -0.76 3.71 -10.38
C ALA A 99 -0.69 2.41 -11.20
N TYR A 100 -1.57 1.45 -10.92
CA TYR A 100 -1.64 0.16 -11.58
C TYR A 100 -3.02 -0.11 -12.19
N LEU A 101 -3.94 0.86 -12.23
CA LEU A 101 -5.28 0.65 -12.81
C LEU A 101 -5.20 0.21 -14.28
N ASP A 102 -4.37 0.86 -15.10
CA ASP A 102 -4.20 0.46 -16.50
C ASP A 102 -3.75 -1.01 -16.65
N TRP A 103 -2.83 -1.46 -15.78
CA TRP A 103 -2.36 -2.85 -15.78
C TRP A 103 -3.42 -3.82 -15.25
N LEU A 104 -4.19 -3.41 -14.24
CA LEU A 104 -5.31 -4.20 -13.73
C LEU A 104 -6.38 -4.37 -14.81
N ASP A 105 -6.71 -3.30 -15.52
CA ASP A 105 -7.69 -3.33 -16.60
C ASP A 105 -7.19 -4.20 -17.75
N GLU A 106 -5.91 -4.11 -18.11
CA GLU A 106 -5.31 -5.00 -19.10
C GLU A 106 -5.34 -6.47 -18.66
N VAL A 107 -5.03 -6.79 -17.41
CA VAL A 107 -5.02 -8.18 -16.94
C VAL A 107 -6.44 -8.75 -16.79
N VAL A 108 -7.40 -7.92 -16.36
CA VAL A 108 -8.78 -8.35 -16.13
C VAL A 108 -9.56 -8.37 -17.44
N TYR A 109 -9.40 -7.38 -18.30
CA TYR A 109 -10.20 -7.20 -19.51
C TYR A 109 -9.42 -7.35 -20.83
N GLY A 110 -8.09 -7.41 -20.81
CA GLY A 110 -7.24 -7.33 -22.01
C GLY A 110 -7.00 -8.63 -22.78
N GLU A 111 -7.61 -9.75 -22.39
CA GLU A 111 -7.58 -11.00 -23.17
C GLU A 111 -8.98 -11.46 -23.62
N ASP A 112 -9.64 -10.64 -24.45
CA ASP A 112 -10.73 -11.12 -25.30
C ASP A 112 -10.18 -11.97 -26.46
N ASN A 113 -9.72 -13.18 -26.14
CA ASN A 113 -9.72 -14.35 -27.03
C ASN A 113 -9.97 -15.67 -26.29
N ASP A 114 -10.25 -15.64 -24.97
CA ASP A 114 -10.77 -16.81 -24.26
C ASP A 114 -12.26 -16.57 -23.94
N ALA A 115 -13.13 -17.28 -24.67
CA ALA A 115 -14.59 -17.20 -24.56
C ALA A 115 -15.14 -17.77 -23.22
N SER A 116 -14.31 -17.88 -22.18
CA SER A 116 -14.61 -18.55 -20.92
C SER A 116 -15.02 -17.59 -19.80
N CYS A 117 -14.73 -16.29 -19.91
CA CYS A 117 -15.12 -15.30 -18.89
C CYS A 117 -15.61 -13.97 -19.51
N PRO A 118 -16.89 -13.84 -19.88
CA PRO A 118 -17.42 -12.58 -20.36
C PRO A 118 -17.57 -11.61 -19.19
N ILE A 119 -16.67 -10.64 -19.07
CA ILE A 119 -16.74 -9.54 -18.08
C ILE A 119 -17.43 -8.30 -18.66
N THR A 120 -18.36 -8.49 -19.62
CA THR A 120 -19.03 -7.38 -20.31
C THR A 120 -20.12 -6.67 -19.51
N ASP A 121 -20.35 -7.03 -18.23
CA ASP A 121 -21.47 -6.48 -17.43
C ASP A 121 -21.05 -5.67 -16.18
N ALA A 122 -19.77 -5.29 -16.04
CA ALA A 122 -19.33 -4.38 -14.98
C ALA A 122 -18.91 -3.01 -15.55
N LEU A 123 -19.82 -2.39 -16.31
CA LEU A 123 -19.70 -0.98 -16.68
C LEU A 123 -20.11 -0.10 -15.49
N PHE A 124 -19.22 0.80 -15.10
CA PHE A 124 -19.59 2.11 -14.53
C PHE A 124 -20.07 3.04 -15.64
#